data_AF-A0A946AT05-F1
#
_entry.id   AF-A0A946AT05-F1
#
_cell.length_a   1.000
_cell.length_b   1.000
_cell.length_c   1.000
_cell.angle_alpha   90.00
_cell.angle_beta   90.00
_cell.angle_gamma   90.00
#
_symmetry.space_group_name_H-M   'P 1'
#
loop_
_entity.id
_entity.type
_entity.pdbx_description
1 polymer ?
#
loop_
_entity_poly.entity_id
_entity_poly.type
_entity_poly.pdbx_seq_one_letter_code
_entity_poly.pdbx_strand_id
1 'polypeptide(L)'
;MARHKIGLIGAGNIGGTLALLAGMKELGDIVLFDIMEGIPQGKALDLIEASPVEGFNANITGTQDYADLAGADVVIVTAGVARKPGMSRDDLVGINTGVMEQVGAGIKAHCPDAFVICITNPLDAMVGVLQQASGLPAEKVVGMAGVLDSARFCYFLAEEFGVSVEDVNAFVLGGHGDSMVPLVRYSTVAGIPVPDLVAMGWSTQEKIDQIVQRTRDGGAEIVGLLKTGSAFYAPASSAIDMAEAYLKDKKRVLPCAAYVDGAYGLDGLYVGVPVVLGAGGVERIVEIALNADEKDMFDHSVAAVRSLVEVVENVRANK
;
A
#
# COMPACT_ATOMS: atom_id res chain seq x y z
N MET A 1 -26.90 1.66 13.11
CA MET A 1 -26.27 1.56 11.77
C MET A 1 -25.60 0.21 11.69
N ALA A 2 -25.54 -0.41 10.50
CA ALA A 2 -24.76 -1.64 10.33
C ALA A 2 -23.27 -1.32 10.55
N ARG A 3 -22.50 -2.27 11.10
CA ARG A 3 -21.03 -2.13 11.18
C ARG A 3 -20.47 -2.16 9.77
N HIS A 4 -19.36 -1.46 9.55
CA HIS A 4 -18.58 -1.67 8.35
C HIS A 4 -18.03 -3.09 8.28
N LYS A 5 -17.75 -3.58 7.08
CA LYS A 5 -17.17 -4.90 6.83
C LYS A 5 -15.88 -4.78 6.02
N ILE A 6 -14.82 -5.40 6.51
CA ILE A 6 -13.48 -5.39 5.90
C ILE A 6 -13.13 -6.81 5.47
N GLY A 7 -12.98 -7.00 4.15
CA GLY A 7 -12.48 -8.25 3.56
C GLY A 7 -10.97 -8.24 3.45
N LEU A 8 -10.30 -9.27 3.96
CA LEU A 8 -8.84 -9.41 3.91
C LEU A 8 -8.49 -10.64 3.08
N ILE A 9 -8.03 -10.43 1.86
CA ILE A 9 -7.71 -11.49 0.90
C ILE A 9 -6.22 -11.83 1.05
N GLY A 10 -5.93 -12.97 1.67
CA GLY A 10 -4.63 -13.40 2.15
C GLY A 10 -4.54 -13.29 3.68
N ALA A 11 -4.34 -14.41 4.36
CA ALA A 11 -4.25 -14.52 5.82
C ALA A 11 -2.80 -14.75 6.28
N GLY A 12 -1.81 -14.21 5.55
CA GLY A 12 -0.39 -14.22 5.92
C GLY A 12 -0.06 -13.29 7.10
N ASN A 13 1.20 -12.90 7.24
CA ASN A 13 1.63 -11.99 8.32
C ASN A 13 0.97 -10.61 8.21
N ILE A 14 0.89 -10.05 6.99
CA ILE A 14 0.21 -8.77 6.76
C ILE A 14 -1.28 -8.93 7.03
N GLY A 15 -1.96 -9.93 6.46
CA GLY A 15 -3.39 -10.20 6.67
C GLY A 15 -3.79 -10.32 8.14
N GLY A 16 -3.04 -11.11 8.92
CA GLY A 16 -3.28 -11.23 10.37
C GLY A 16 -3.07 -9.91 11.12
N THR A 17 -2.04 -9.14 10.74
CA THR A 17 -1.77 -7.84 11.37
C THR A 17 -2.84 -6.81 11.00
N LEU A 18 -3.34 -6.82 9.76
CA LEU A 18 -4.48 -5.99 9.31
C LEU A 18 -5.73 -6.29 10.15
N ALA A 19 -6.05 -7.57 10.36
CA ALA A 19 -7.20 -7.98 11.16
C ALA A 19 -7.07 -7.50 12.62
N LEU A 20 -5.89 -7.68 13.23
CA LEU A 20 -5.62 -7.17 14.57
C LEU A 20 -5.83 -5.66 14.66
N LEU A 21 -5.19 -4.89 13.77
CA LEU A 21 -5.26 -3.42 13.77
C LEU A 21 -6.67 -2.91 13.49
N ALA A 22 -7.41 -3.55 12.58
CA ALA A 22 -8.79 -3.21 12.29
C ALA A 22 -9.70 -3.45 13.51
N GLY A 23 -9.49 -4.55 14.23
CA GLY A 23 -10.19 -4.87 15.47
C GLY A 23 -9.88 -3.84 16.57
N MET A 24 -8.59 -3.62 16.87
CA MET A 24 -8.15 -2.66 17.90
C MET A 24 -8.60 -1.22 17.64
N LYS A 25 -8.80 -0.84 16.39
CA LYS A 25 -9.32 0.49 15.99
C LYS A 25 -10.84 0.54 15.83
N GLU A 26 -11.52 -0.56 16.10
CA GLU A 26 -12.97 -0.75 15.96
C GLU A 26 -13.50 -0.29 14.58
N LEU A 27 -12.78 -0.66 13.51
CA LEU A 27 -13.11 -0.21 12.15
C LEU A 27 -14.30 -0.96 11.53
N GLY A 28 -14.68 -2.11 12.08
CA GLY A 28 -15.78 -2.93 11.58
C GLY A 28 -15.61 -4.41 11.86
N ASP A 29 -16.48 -5.22 11.27
CA ASP A 29 -16.36 -6.67 11.22
C ASP A 29 -15.34 -7.07 10.13
N ILE A 30 -14.63 -8.19 10.33
CA ILE A 30 -13.47 -8.60 9.54
C ILE A 30 -13.66 -10.02 9.02
N VAL A 31 -13.37 -10.22 7.73
CA VAL A 31 -13.35 -11.55 7.11
C VAL A 31 -11.97 -11.82 6.53
N LEU A 32 -11.26 -12.80 7.10
CA LEU A 32 -9.99 -13.31 6.61
C LEU A 32 -10.24 -14.41 5.58
N PHE A 33 -9.85 -14.18 4.33
CA PHE A 33 -9.88 -15.16 3.26
C PHE A 33 -8.47 -15.68 2.99
N ASP A 34 -8.31 -16.99 2.82
CA ASP A 34 -7.10 -17.58 2.24
C ASP A 34 -7.47 -18.90 1.55
N ILE A 35 -6.62 -19.39 0.65
CA ILE A 35 -6.78 -20.71 0.03
C ILE A 35 -6.19 -21.84 0.89
N MET A 36 -5.38 -21.48 1.90
CA MET A 36 -4.81 -22.44 2.84
C MET A 36 -5.82 -22.79 3.92
N GLU A 37 -6.29 -24.04 3.90
CA GLU A 37 -7.23 -24.57 4.90
C GLU A 37 -6.72 -24.35 6.34
N GLY A 38 -7.61 -23.89 7.22
CA GLY A 38 -7.36 -23.73 8.65
C GLY A 38 -6.63 -22.44 9.04
N ILE A 39 -5.76 -21.89 8.18
CA ILE A 39 -5.01 -20.67 8.49
C ILE A 39 -5.92 -19.46 8.75
N PRO A 40 -6.87 -19.08 7.86
CA PRO A 40 -7.73 -17.93 8.11
C PRO A 40 -8.64 -18.15 9.32
N GLN A 41 -9.15 -19.37 9.53
CA GLN A 41 -10.02 -19.72 10.66
C GLN A 41 -9.28 -19.65 11.99
N GLY A 42 -8.08 -20.23 12.05
CA GLY A 42 -7.25 -20.25 13.26
C GLY A 42 -6.86 -18.84 13.69
N LYS A 43 -6.43 -18.00 12.73
CA LYS A 43 -6.11 -16.59 13.02
C LYS A 43 -7.35 -15.78 13.43
N ALA A 44 -8.49 -16.00 12.78
CA ALA A 44 -9.72 -15.31 13.15
C ALA A 44 -10.16 -15.67 14.58
N LEU A 45 -10.08 -16.96 14.96
CA LEU A 45 -10.39 -17.43 16.30
C LEU A 45 -9.45 -16.82 17.35
N ASP A 46 -8.15 -16.87 17.12
CA ASP A 46 -7.14 -16.29 18.04
C ASP A 46 -7.38 -14.78 18.25
N LEU A 47 -7.65 -14.03 17.16
CA LEU A 47 -7.92 -12.59 17.25
C LEU A 47 -9.22 -12.27 17.98
N ILE A 48 -10.30 -13.02 17.78
CA ILE A 48 -11.55 -12.77 18.51
C ILE A 48 -11.43 -13.18 19.98
N GLU A 49 -10.61 -14.18 20.31
CA GLU A 49 -10.29 -14.56 21.70
C GLU A 49 -9.48 -13.48 22.42
N ALA A 50 -8.69 -12.68 21.70
CA ALA A 50 -8.00 -11.51 22.26
C ALA A 50 -8.94 -10.32 22.56
N SER A 51 -10.11 -10.26 21.92
CA SER A 51 -11.02 -9.10 22.03
C SER A 51 -11.48 -8.73 23.44
N PRO A 52 -11.74 -9.66 24.39
CA PRO A 52 -12.11 -9.29 25.76
C PRO A 52 -10.96 -8.69 26.58
N VAL A 53 -9.71 -8.93 26.16
CA VAL A 53 -8.50 -8.38 26.81
C VAL A 53 -8.25 -6.97 26.29
N GLU A 54 -8.29 -6.78 24.97
CA GLU A 54 -8.03 -5.50 24.32
C GLU A 54 -9.24 -4.55 24.33
N GLY A 55 -10.44 -5.07 24.58
CA GLY A 55 -11.66 -4.29 24.78
C GLY A 55 -12.36 -3.81 23.51
N PHE A 56 -12.15 -4.44 22.35
CA PHE A 56 -12.82 -4.09 21.10
C PHE A 56 -14.02 -4.99 20.79
N ASN A 57 -15.00 -4.45 20.04
CA ASN A 57 -16.20 -5.20 19.64
C ASN A 57 -16.31 -5.35 18.12
N ALA A 58 -15.88 -6.50 17.58
CA ALA A 58 -15.99 -6.84 16.16
C ALA A 58 -16.32 -8.33 15.97
N ASN A 59 -16.94 -8.70 14.86
CA ASN A 59 -16.94 -10.10 14.41
C ASN A 59 -15.70 -10.35 13.55
N ILE A 60 -14.95 -11.41 13.82
CA ILE A 60 -13.79 -11.81 13.01
C ILE A 60 -13.98 -13.27 12.59
N THR A 61 -14.03 -13.53 11.29
CA THR A 61 -14.24 -14.88 10.74
C THR A 61 -13.17 -15.22 9.70
N GLY A 62 -12.82 -16.50 9.60
CA GLY A 62 -11.93 -17.02 8.57
C GLY A 62 -12.67 -17.88 7.56
N THR A 63 -12.34 -17.77 6.28
CA THR A 63 -13.01 -18.48 5.18
C THR A 63 -12.05 -18.83 4.04
N GLN A 64 -12.52 -19.70 3.15
CA GLN A 64 -11.92 -20.02 1.85
C GLN A 64 -12.89 -19.71 0.69
N ASP A 65 -14.05 -19.09 0.97
CA ASP A 65 -15.08 -18.76 -0.01
C ASP A 65 -15.22 -17.23 -0.18
N TYR A 66 -15.16 -16.76 -1.43
CA TYR A 66 -15.35 -15.33 -1.74
C TYR A 66 -16.76 -14.84 -1.42
N ALA A 67 -17.76 -15.73 -1.36
CA ALA A 67 -19.13 -15.36 -1.01
C ALA A 67 -19.24 -14.74 0.40
N ASP A 68 -18.37 -15.17 1.33
CA ASP A 68 -18.34 -14.63 2.69
C ASP A 68 -17.81 -13.20 2.77
N LEU A 69 -17.16 -12.71 1.71
CA LEU A 69 -16.76 -11.31 1.61
C LEU A 69 -17.93 -10.39 1.24
N ALA A 70 -19.08 -10.93 0.84
CA ALA A 70 -20.20 -10.16 0.31
C ALA A 70 -20.57 -8.94 1.17
N GLY A 71 -20.72 -7.78 0.51
CA GLY A 71 -21.02 -6.52 1.17
C GLY A 71 -19.86 -5.89 1.93
N ALA A 72 -18.60 -6.28 1.68
CA ALA A 72 -17.44 -5.59 2.21
C ALA A 72 -17.39 -4.13 1.72
N ASP A 73 -17.21 -3.19 2.66
CA ASP A 73 -16.97 -1.77 2.33
C ASP A 73 -15.54 -1.55 1.85
N VAL A 74 -14.59 -2.32 2.41
CA VAL A 74 -13.17 -2.30 2.06
C VAL A 74 -12.68 -3.72 1.84
N VAL A 75 -11.88 -3.93 0.78
CA VAL A 75 -11.16 -5.18 0.52
C VAL A 75 -9.66 -4.89 0.45
N ILE A 76 -8.87 -5.55 1.29
CA ILE A 76 -7.40 -5.43 1.29
C ILE A 76 -6.78 -6.72 0.78
N VAL A 77 -5.98 -6.62 -0.28
CA VAL A 77 -5.41 -7.78 -0.99
C VAL A 77 -3.93 -7.93 -0.67
N THR A 78 -3.61 -9.00 0.04
CA THR A 78 -2.24 -9.44 0.35
C THR A 78 -1.88 -10.78 -0.29
N ALA A 79 -2.84 -11.43 -0.96
CA ALA A 79 -2.66 -12.70 -1.65
C ALA A 79 -1.64 -12.60 -2.80
N GLY A 80 -0.86 -13.66 -2.97
CA GLY A 80 0.19 -13.75 -3.96
C GLY A 80 1.43 -14.41 -3.38
N VAL A 81 2.46 -14.56 -4.22
CA VAL A 81 3.74 -15.10 -3.80
C VAL A 81 4.75 -13.98 -3.63
N ALA A 82 5.58 -14.09 -2.59
CA ALA A 82 6.79 -13.28 -2.45
C ALA A 82 7.87 -13.80 -3.41
N ARG A 83 8.78 -12.89 -3.83
CA ARG A 83 9.94 -13.27 -4.65
C ARG A 83 10.80 -14.27 -3.88
N LYS A 84 11.07 -15.43 -4.49
CA LYS A 84 11.95 -16.47 -3.93
C LYS A 84 13.36 -16.40 -4.53
N PRO A 85 14.41 -16.88 -3.83
CA PRO A 85 15.73 -17.03 -4.44
C PRO A 85 15.66 -17.82 -5.75
N GLY A 86 16.28 -17.29 -6.82
CA GLY A 86 16.26 -17.90 -8.15
C GLY A 86 15.04 -17.59 -9.03
N MET A 87 14.02 -16.90 -8.51
CA MET A 87 12.84 -16.49 -9.28
C MET A 87 13.13 -15.24 -10.13
N SER A 88 12.80 -15.31 -11.42
CA SER A 88 12.90 -14.15 -12.31
C SER A 88 11.80 -13.12 -12.00
N ARG A 89 11.96 -11.90 -12.51
CA ARG A 89 10.92 -10.86 -12.38
C ARG A 89 9.64 -11.28 -13.10
N ASP A 90 9.77 -11.82 -14.30
CA ASP A 90 8.66 -12.21 -15.16
C ASP A 90 7.88 -13.39 -14.58
N ASP A 91 8.57 -14.36 -13.95
CA ASP A 91 7.92 -15.47 -13.23
C ASP A 91 7.02 -14.94 -12.10
N LEU A 92 7.55 -14.02 -11.28
CA LEU A 92 6.81 -13.41 -10.18
C LEU A 92 5.59 -12.66 -10.71
N VAL A 93 5.79 -11.84 -11.75
CA VAL A 93 4.72 -11.08 -12.41
C VAL A 93 3.65 -12.03 -12.94
N GLY A 94 4.02 -13.11 -13.62
CA GLY A 94 3.06 -14.04 -14.20
C GLY A 94 2.23 -14.81 -13.18
N ILE A 95 2.86 -15.26 -12.08
CA ILE A 95 2.14 -15.91 -10.97
C ILE A 95 1.16 -14.92 -10.34
N ASN A 96 1.64 -13.75 -9.92
CA ASN A 96 0.79 -12.80 -9.22
C ASN A 96 -0.27 -12.16 -10.12
N THR A 97 -0.03 -12.05 -11.44
CA THR A 97 -1.06 -11.66 -12.40
C THR A 97 -2.24 -12.64 -12.38
N GLY A 98 -1.97 -13.95 -12.40
CA GLY A 98 -3.02 -14.97 -12.31
C GLY A 98 -3.77 -14.93 -10.97
N VAL A 99 -3.07 -14.67 -9.86
CA VAL A 99 -3.70 -14.48 -8.55
C VAL A 99 -4.60 -13.25 -8.56
N MET A 100 -4.14 -12.10 -9.08
CA MET A 100 -4.95 -10.87 -9.17
C MET A 100 -6.16 -11.02 -10.10
N GLU A 101 -6.07 -11.82 -11.16
CA GLU A 101 -7.22 -12.14 -12.01
C GLU A 101 -8.28 -12.94 -11.27
N GLN A 102 -7.88 -13.95 -10.51
CA GLN A 102 -8.80 -14.74 -9.67
C GLN A 102 -9.43 -13.89 -8.56
N VAL A 103 -8.61 -13.11 -7.85
CA VAL A 103 -9.07 -12.20 -6.79
C VAL A 103 -10.01 -11.15 -7.35
N GLY A 104 -9.67 -10.54 -8.48
CA GLY A 104 -10.50 -9.54 -9.15
C GLY A 104 -11.87 -10.10 -9.55
N ALA A 105 -11.93 -11.33 -10.08
CA ALA A 105 -13.19 -11.99 -10.38
C ALA A 105 -14.05 -12.24 -9.12
N GLY A 106 -13.44 -12.63 -8.00
CA GLY A 106 -14.13 -12.78 -6.71
C GLY A 106 -14.68 -11.46 -6.19
N ILE A 107 -13.89 -10.38 -6.24
CA ILE A 107 -14.33 -9.04 -5.87
C ILE A 107 -15.49 -8.58 -6.75
N LYS A 108 -15.39 -8.76 -8.06
CA LYS A 108 -16.45 -8.41 -9.01
C LYS A 108 -17.78 -9.09 -8.70
N ALA A 109 -17.74 -10.37 -8.32
CA ALA A 109 -18.93 -11.17 -8.07
C ALA A 109 -19.59 -10.86 -6.72
N HIS A 110 -18.81 -10.52 -5.69
CA HIS A 110 -19.31 -10.48 -4.31
C HIS A 110 -19.18 -9.10 -3.63
N CYS A 111 -18.26 -8.25 -4.09
CA CYS A 111 -17.93 -6.95 -3.48
C CYS A 111 -17.81 -5.83 -4.54
N PRO A 112 -18.79 -5.62 -5.44
CA PRO A 112 -18.64 -4.69 -6.56
C PRO A 112 -18.53 -3.22 -6.16
N ASP A 113 -18.96 -2.86 -4.94
CA ASP A 113 -18.96 -1.49 -4.42
C ASP A 113 -17.79 -1.20 -3.45
N ALA A 114 -16.93 -2.20 -3.21
CA ALA A 114 -15.86 -2.09 -2.23
C ALA A 114 -14.77 -1.09 -2.65
N PHE A 115 -14.15 -0.46 -1.67
CA PHE A 115 -12.86 0.18 -1.86
C PHE A 115 -11.73 -0.85 -1.70
N VAL A 116 -10.90 -0.99 -2.73
CA VAL A 116 -9.90 -2.05 -2.83
C VAL A 116 -8.50 -1.48 -2.64
N ILE A 117 -7.75 -2.05 -1.68
CA ILE A 117 -6.36 -1.71 -1.40
C ILE A 117 -5.49 -2.93 -1.74
N CYS A 118 -4.71 -2.83 -2.82
CA CYS A 118 -3.74 -3.84 -3.24
C CYS A 118 -2.41 -3.68 -2.48
N ILE A 119 -1.81 -4.78 -2.06
CA ILE A 119 -0.46 -4.85 -1.44
C ILE A 119 0.44 -5.83 -2.21
N THR A 120 -0.14 -6.65 -3.08
CA THR A 120 0.56 -7.69 -3.83
C THR A 120 1.61 -7.10 -4.77
N ASN A 121 2.82 -7.65 -4.74
CA ASN A 121 3.94 -7.16 -5.54
C ASN A 121 4.04 -7.87 -6.91
N PRO A 122 4.60 -7.24 -7.95
CA PRO A 122 5.05 -5.84 -8.01
C PRO A 122 3.89 -4.84 -8.01
N LEU A 123 3.85 -3.96 -7.00
CA LEU A 123 2.64 -3.26 -6.57
C LEU A 123 1.94 -2.48 -7.68
N ASP A 124 2.66 -1.59 -8.36
CA ASP A 124 2.08 -0.68 -9.36
C ASP A 124 1.46 -1.43 -10.56
N ALA A 125 1.99 -2.60 -10.90
CA ALA A 125 1.43 -3.45 -11.95
C ALA A 125 0.25 -4.28 -11.44
N MET A 126 0.36 -4.86 -10.24
CA MET A 126 -0.68 -5.74 -9.68
C MET A 126 -1.97 -4.99 -9.36
N VAL A 127 -1.89 -3.72 -8.92
CA VAL A 127 -3.09 -2.89 -8.73
C VAL A 127 -3.84 -2.65 -10.05
N GLY A 128 -3.11 -2.41 -11.16
CA GLY A 128 -3.72 -2.26 -12.48
C GLY A 128 -4.36 -3.55 -12.98
N VAL A 129 -3.69 -4.69 -12.82
CA VAL A 129 -4.23 -6.02 -13.13
C VAL A 129 -5.52 -6.28 -12.35
N LEU A 130 -5.51 -5.98 -11.05
CA LEU A 130 -6.65 -6.17 -10.15
C LEU A 130 -7.83 -5.26 -10.51
N GLN A 131 -7.57 -3.99 -10.82
CA GLN A 131 -8.61 -3.05 -11.28
C GLN A 131 -9.27 -3.56 -12.57
N GLN A 132 -8.47 -3.96 -13.56
CA GLN A 132 -8.98 -4.48 -14.83
C GLN A 132 -9.79 -5.78 -14.65
N ALA A 133 -9.29 -6.72 -13.83
CA ALA A 133 -9.96 -8.00 -13.60
C ALA A 133 -11.27 -7.87 -12.82
N SER A 134 -11.30 -6.96 -11.84
CA SER A 134 -12.50 -6.68 -11.04
C SER A 134 -13.51 -5.81 -11.79
N GLY A 135 -13.05 -4.94 -12.70
CA GLY A 135 -13.89 -3.99 -13.42
C GLY A 135 -14.46 -2.87 -12.55
N LEU A 136 -13.92 -2.68 -11.33
CA LEU A 136 -14.30 -1.59 -10.45
C LEU A 136 -13.84 -0.23 -11.01
N PRO A 137 -14.50 0.88 -10.64
CA PRO A 137 -14.02 2.23 -10.95
C PRO A 137 -12.57 2.41 -10.47
N ALA A 138 -11.75 3.11 -11.25
CA ALA A 138 -10.32 3.25 -10.97
C ALA A 138 -10.08 4.00 -9.64
N GLU A 139 -10.94 4.96 -9.30
CA GLU A 139 -10.94 5.68 -8.03
C GLU A 139 -11.23 4.80 -6.82
N LYS A 140 -11.82 3.60 -7.01
CA LYS A 140 -12.09 2.63 -5.96
C LYS A 140 -10.99 1.58 -5.77
N VAL A 141 -9.95 1.58 -6.60
CA VAL A 141 -8.87 0.58 -6.52
C VAL A 141 -7.53 1.30 -6.44
N VAL A 142 -6.79 1.09 -5.34
CA VAL A 142 -5.48 1.72 -5.08
C VAL A 142 -4.45 0.70 -4.61
N GLY A 143 -3.17 1.03 -4.73
CA GLY A 143 -2.07 0.25 -4.19
C GLY A 143 -1.44 0.92 -2.98
N MET A 144 -1.23 0.17 -1.90
CA MET A 144 -0.47 0.65 -0.74
C MET A 144 1.03 0.47 -1.02
N ALA A 145 1.72 1.61 -1.15
CA ALA A 145 3.17 1.68 -1.26
C ALA A 145 3.68 2.99 -0.64
N GLY A 146 3.22 4.12 -1.17
CA GLY A 146 3.71 5.44 -0.78
C GLY A 146 3.58 5.74 0.72
N VAL A 147 2.50 5.33 1.39
CA VAL A 147 2.33 5.51 2.84
C VAL A 147 3.41 4.77 3.64
N LEU A 148 3.77 3.55 3.24
CA LEU A 148 4.84 2.77 3.87
C LEU A 148 6.20 3.44 3.68
N ASP A 149 6.49 3.85 2.45
CA ASP A 149 7.78 4.47 2.10
C ASP A 149 7.92 5.84 2.77
N SER A 150 6.81 6.58 2.87
CA SER A 150 6.74 7.84 3.63
C SER A 150 6.92 7.62 5.13
N ALA A 151 6.33 6.56 5.71
CA ALA A 151 6.51 6.23 7.12
C ALA A 151 7.98 5.90 7.46
N ARG A 152 8.68 5.17 6.58
CA ARG A 152 10.13 4.93 6.70
C ARG A 152 10.91 6.23 6.64
N PHE A 153 10.62 7.07 5.64
CA PHE A 153 11.32 8.34 5.48
C PHE A 153 11.10 9.28 6.67
N CYS A 154 9.86 9.38 7.17
CA CYS A 154 9.53 10.15 8.36
C CYS A 154 10.30 9.64 9.59
N TYR A 155 10.37 8.32 9.80
CA TYR A 155 11.12 7.74 10.91
C TYR A 155 12.61 8.08 10.84
N PHE A 156 13.25 7.92 9.67
CA PHE A 156 14.67 8.21 9.53
C PHE A 156 15.00 9.70 9.68
N LEU A 157 14.12 10.60 9.21
CA LEU A 157 14.27 12.04 9.45
C LEU A 157 14.06 12.37 10.94
N ALA A 158 13.07 11.77 11.60
CA ALA A 158 12.84 11.97 13.03
C ALA A 158 14.05 11.51 13.88
N GLU A 159 14.65 10.37 13.51
CA GLU A 159 15.88 9.85 14.13
C GLU A 159 17.05 10.82 13.93
N GLU A 160 17.26 11.31 12.70
CA GLU A 160 18.35 12.25 12.38
C GLU A 160 18.22 13.58 13.14
N PHE A 161 17.03 14.16 13.18
CA PHE A 161 16.80 15.45 13.82
C PHE A 161 16.54 15.35 15.33
N GLY A 162 16.36 14.13 15.87
CA GLY A 162 16.10 13.89 17.29
C GLY A 162 14.74 14.42 17.75
N VAL A 163 13.69 14.26 16.94
CA VAL A 163 12.34 14.81 17.17
C VAL A 163 11.26 13.72 17.18
N SER A 164 10.03 14.08 17.57
CA SER A 164 8.88 13.17 17.49
C SER A 164 8.53 12.83 16.05
N VAL A 165 8.18 11.57 15.77
CA VAL A 165 7.65 11.15 14.46
C VAL A 165 6.32 11.83 14.10
N GLU A 166 5.58 12.33 15.10
CA GLU A 166 4.32 13.05 14.90
C GLU A 166 4.52 14.43 14.27
N ASP A 167 5.72 15.01 14.43
CA ASP A 167 6.05 16.34 13.91
C ASP A 167 6.75 16.30 12.55
N VAL A 168 7.02 15.09 12.01
CA VAL A 168 7.67 14.91 10.70
C VAL A 168 6.63 14.58 9.64
N ASN A 169 6.63 15.36 8.56
CA ASN A 169 5.86 15.06 7.37
C ASN A 169 6.79 14.83 6.19
N ALA A 170 6.67 13.69 5.53
CA ALA A 170 7.40 13.39 4.31
C ALA A 170 6.47 12.65 3.34
N PHE A 171 6.71 12.79 2.04
CA PHE A 171 6.05 11.93 1.05
C PHE A 171 6.99 11.55 -0.07
N VAL A 172 6.62 10.45 -0.73
CA VAL A 172 7.29 9.91 -1.90
C VAL A 172 6.33 9.84 -3.10
N LEU A 173 6.86 9.95 -4.31
CA LEU A 173 6.16 9.74 -5.57
C LEU A 173 6.74 8.53 -6.32
N GLY A 174 6.13 8.17 -7.45
CA GLY A 174 6.65 7.17 -8.38
C GLY A 174 6.30 5.73 -8.01
N GLY A 175 6.93 4.77 -8.68
CA GLY A 175 6.77 3.34 -8.39
C GLY A 175 7.40 2.91 -7.07
N HIS A 176 6.93 1.78 -6.51
CA HIS A 176 7.45 1.22 -5.27
C HIS A 176 8.86 0.60 -5.42
N GLY A 177 9.74 0.81 -4.43
CA GLY A 177 11.10 0.26 -4.41
C GLY A 177 12.14 1.20 -5.01
N ASP A 178 13.11 0.66 -5.76
CA ASP A 178 14.28 1.40 -6.27
C ASP A 178 13.90 2.65 -7.07
N SER A 179 12.73 2.62 -7.73
CA SER A 179 12.21 3.70 -8.56
C SER A 179 11.43 4.78 -7.79
N MET A 180 11.27 4.69 -6.47
CA MET A 180 10.52 5.72 -5.72
C MET A 180 11.18 7.10 -5.85
N VAL A 181 10.47 8.17 -5.55
CA VAL A 181 11.00 9.54 -5.62
C VAL A 181 10.71 10.23 -4.29
N PRO A 182 11.66 10.27 -3.34
CA PRO A 182 11.47 11.01 -2.09
C PRO A 182 11.60 12.53 -2.30
N LEU A 183 10.61 13.31 -1.87
CA LEU A 183 10.56 14.75 -2.13
C LEU A 183 11.11 15.53 -0.92
N VAL A 184 12.44 15.59 -0.79
CA VAL A 184 13.14 16.26 0.34
C VAL A 184 12.63 17.68 0.56
N ARG A 185 12.42 18.46 -0.51
CA ARG A 185 11.96 19.85 -0.44
C ARG A 185 10.55 20.01 0.13
N TYR A 186 9.71 18.99 -0.01
CA TYR A 186 8.36 18.97 0.56
C TYR A 186 8.26 18.17 1.86
N SER A 187 9.35 17.55 2.31
CA SER A 187 9.46 16.97 3.65
C SER A 187 9.77 18.07 4.67
N THR A 188 9.18 17.98 5.86
CA THR A 188 9.27 19.00 6.91
C THR A 188 9.35 18.40 8.31
N VAL A 189 9.91 19.17 9.25
CA VAL A 189 9.74 18.99 10.70
C VAL A 189 9.02 20.21 11.24
N ALA A 190 7.84 20.02 11.84
CA ALA A 190 6.97 21.11 12.32
C ALA A 190 6.72 22.21 11.27
N GLY A 191 6.66 21.83 9.99
CA GLY A 191 6.48 22.76 8.86
C GLY A 191 7.77 23.40 8.31
N ILE A 192 8.93 23.17 8.92
CA ILE A 192 10.23 23.65 8.44
C ILE A 192 10.78 22.64 7.41
N PRO A 193 11.03 23.05 6.15
CA PRO A 193 11.56 22.16 5.11
C PRO A 193 12.92 21.55 5.47
N VAL A 194 13.15 20.30 5.06
CA VAL A 194 14.44 19.62 5.27
C VAL A 194 15.64 20.41 4.74
N PRO A 195 15.60 21.05 3.55
CA PRO A 195 16.70 21.89 3.08
C PRO A 195 17.02 23.07 4.02
N ASP A 196 15.99 23.67 4.63
CA ASP A 196 16.17 24.76 5.59
C ASP A 196 16.78 24.24 6.89
N LEU A 197 16.39 23.05 7.36
CA LEU A 197 17.00 22.39 8.53
C LEU A 197 18.50 22.11 8.30
N VAL A 198 18.89 21.68 7.09
CA VAL A 198 20.30 21.52 6.71
C VAL A 198 21.02 22.87 6.73
N ALA A 199 20.42 23.93 6.16
CA ALA A 199 20.98 25.28 6.18
C ALA A 199 21.12 25.85 7.61
N MET A 200 20.22 25.45 8.52
CA MET A 200 20.27 25.77 9.95
C MET A 200 21.30 24.95 10.75
N GLY A 201 21.97 23.99 10.11
CA GLY A 201 23.00 23.15 10.74
C GLY A 201 22.46 21.99 11.58
N TRP A 202 21.20 21.59 11.38
CA TRP A 202 20.62 20.44 12.09
C TRP A 202 21.08 19.10 11.51
N SER A 203 21.52 19.09 10.25
CA SER A 203 22.09 17.92 9.56
C SER A 203 22.96 18.38 8.39
N THR A 204 23.44 17.45 7.56
CA THR A 204 24.22 17.71 6.34
C THR A 204 23.50 17.17 5.11
N GLN A 205 23.78 17.73 3.93
CA GLN A 205 23.22 17.22 2.68
C GLN A 205 23.57 15.72 2.47
N GLU A 206 24.82 15.34 2.75
CA GLU A 206 25.27 13.94 2.65
C GLU A 206 24.42 13.00 3.52
N LYS A 207 24.08 13.43 4.74
CA LYS A 207 23.27 12.64 5.66
C LYS A 207 21.82 12.50 5.17
N ILE A 208 21.25 13.57 4.61
CA ILE A 208 19.93 13.52 3.97
C ILE A 208 19.94 12.59 2.75
N ASP A 209 20.99 12.63 1.93
CA ASP A 209 21.12 11.74 0.76
C ASP A 209 21.20 10.26 1.20
N GLN A 210 21.92 9.96 2.29
CA GLN A 210 21.96 8.63 2.88
C GLN A 210 20.58 8.17 3.39
N ILE A 211 19.79 9.07 3.98
CA ILE A 211 18.43 8.77 4.43
C ILE A 211 17.50 8.49 3.25
N VAL A 212 17.60 9.28 2.18
CA VAL A 212 16.86 9.05 0.93
C VAL A 212 17.20 7.67 0.37
N GLN A 213 18.48 7.30 0.33
CA GLN A 213 18.89 5.98 -0.14
C GLN A 213 18.40 4.85 0.78
N ARG A 214 18.54 5.00 2.10
CA ARG A 214 18.02 4.01 3.08
C ARG A 214 16.50 3.83 2.97
N THR A 215 15.77 4.88 2.61
CA THR A 215 14.32 4.79 2.35
C THR A 215 14.03 3.87 1.17
N ARG A 216 14.78 4.02 0.05
CA ARG A 216 14.69 3.13 -1.13
C ARG A 216 14.98 1.69 -0.75
N ASP A 217 16.02 1.50 0.05
CA ASP A 217 16.51 0.18 0.46
C ASP A 217 15.72 -0.42 1.65
N GLY A 218 14.77 0.30 2.24
CA GLY A 218 14.15 -0.06 3.51
C GLY A 218 13.37 -1.38 3.49
N GLY A 219 12.88 -1.80 2.32
CA GLY A 219 12.32 -3.14 2.13
C GLY A 219 13.39 -4.23 2.22
N ALA A 220 14.50 -4.03 1.51
CA ALA A 220 15.64 -4.96 1.49
C ALA A 220 16.35 -5.03 2.85
N GLU A 221 16.48 -3.90 3.56
CA GLU A 221 17.02 -3.84 4.92
C GLU A 221 16.25 -4.79 5.85
N ILE A 222 14.92 -4.71 5.88
CA ILE A 222 14.08 -5.59 6.72
C ILE A 222 14.17 -7.06 6.31
N VAL A 223 14.15 -7.37 5.00
CA VAL A 223 14.33 -8.75 4.51
C VAL A 223 15.69 -9.30 4.96
N GLY A 224 16.75 -8.50 4.87
CA GLY A 224 18.09 -8.85 5.31
C GLY A 224 18.18 -9.12 6.82
N LEU A 225 17.36 -8.46 7.64
CA LEU A 225 17.31 -8.65 9.09
C LEU A 225 16.45 -9.85 9.50
N LEU A 226 15.24 -9.99 8.95
CA LEU A 226 14.31 -11.07 9.30
C LEU A 226 14.77 -12.44 8.82
N LYS A 227 15.61 -12.49 7.76
CA LYS A 227 16.10 -13.71 7.09
C LYS A 227 15.03 -14.56 6.39
N THR A 228 13.81 -14.60 6.93
CA THR A 228 12.65 -15.26 6.34
C THR A 228 11.46 -14.30 6.34
N GLY A 229 10.87 -14.08 5.17
CA GLY A 229 9.77 -13.14 4.98
C GLY A 229 10.21 -11.69 4.75
N SER A 230 9.24 -10.79 4.76
CA SER A 230 9.39 -9.35 4.51
C SER A 230 8.71 -8.56 5.62
N ALA A 231 8.84 -7.23 5.61
CA ALA A 231 8.12 -6.35 6.53
C ALA A 231 6.61 -6.65 6.51
N PHE A 232 5.95 -6.56 7.67
CA PHE A 232 4.50 -6.77 7.76
C PHE A 232 3.77 -5.81 8.71
N TYR A 233 4.41 -5.33 9.78
CA TYR A 233 3.80 -4.32 10.67
C TYR A 233 3.57 -2.98 9.97
N ALA A 234 4.63 -2.35 9.45
CA ALA A 234 4.52 -1.07 8.75
C ALA A 234 3.62 -1.13 7.50
N PRO A 235 3.69 -2.18 6.64
CA PRO A 235 2.73 -2.37 5.56
C PRO A 235 1.27 -2.45 6.03
N ALA A 236 0.99 -3.22 7.09
CA ALA A 236 -0.37 -3.35 7.62
C ALA A 236 -0.89 -2.02 8.19
N SER A 237 -0.08 -1.32 8.99
CA SER A 237 -0.44 0.02 9.51
C SER A 237 -0.72 1.02 8.40
N SER A 238 0.06 0.97 7.31
CA SER A 238 -0.11 1.86 6.15
C SER A 238 -1.44 1.62 5.43
N ALA A 239 -1.78 0.35 5.18
CA ALA A 239 -3.07 0.00 4.56
C ALA A 239 -4.26 0.27 5.48
N ILE A 240 -4.12 0.11 6.81
CA ILE A 240 -5.17 0.47 7.77
C ILE A 240 -5.39 1.98 7.82
N ASP A 241 -4.35 2.81 7.69
CA ASP A 241 -4.53 4.27 7.62
C ASP A 241 -5.32 4.68 6.37
N MET A 242 -5.06 4.03 5.22
CA MET A 242 -5.84 4.21 3.99
C MET A 242 -7.30 3.75 4.15
N ALA A 243 -7.52 2.56 4.71
CA ALA A 243 -8.86 2.03 4.96
C ALA A 243 -9.66 2.92 5.93
N GLU A 244 -9.02 3.40 7.00
CA GLU A 244 -9.64 4.29 7.98
C GLU A 244 -9.98 5.65 7.36
N ALA A 245 -9.15 6.17 6.45
CA ALA A 245 -9.45 7.41 5.72
C ALA A 245 -10.69 7.27 4.82
N TYR A 246 -10.85 6.12 4.15
CA TYR A 246 -12.04 5.81 3.37
C TYR A 246 -13.29 5.66 4.26
N LEU A 247 -13.24 4.75 5.24
CA LEU A 247 -14.39 4.40 6.09
C LEU A 247 -14.92 5.57 6.91
N LYS A 248 -14.03 6.48 7.36
CA LYS A 248 -14.39 7.65 8.18
C LYS A 248 -14.42 8.95 7.38
N ASP A 249 -14.39 8.87 6.05
CA ASP A 249 -14.40 10.01 5.13
C ASP A 249 -13.41 11.14 5.49
N LYS A 250 -12.18 10.78 5.90
CA LYS A 250 -11.25 11.76 6.50
C LYS A 250 -10.66 12.76 5.52
N LYS A 251 -10.82 12.53 4.20
CA LYS A 251 -10.17 13.32 3.14
C LYS A 251 -8.65 13.43 3.34
N ARG A 252 -8.01 12.35 3.80
CA ARG A 252 -6.58 12.34 4.08
C ARG A 252 -5.80 12.54 2.79
N VAL A 253 -4.73 13.32 2.84
CA VAL A 253 -3.74 13.38 1.76
C VAL A 253 -2.73 12.27 2.00
N LEU A 254 -2.73 11.24 1.15
CA LEU A 254 -1.87 10.06 1.29
C LEU A 254 -1.17 9.75 -0.04
N PRO A 255 0.13 9.43 -0.03
CA PRO A 255 0.79 8.89 -1.22
C PRO A 255 0.41 7.41 -1.39
N CYS A 256 -0.23 7.08 -2.50
CA CYS A 256 -0.55 5.70 -2.87
C CYS A 256 -0.46 5.50 -4.38
N ALA A 257 -0.35 4.26 -4.84
CA ALA A 257 -0.47 3.97 -6.27
C ALA A 257 -1.93 4.17 -6.68
N ALA A 258 -2.20 5.20 -7.47
CA ALA A 258 -3.52 5.55 -7.96
C ALA A 258 -3.49 5.64 -9.50
N TYR A 259 -4.64 5.43 -10.14
CA TYR A 259 -4.75 5.60 -11.59
C TYR A 259 -4.70 7.09 -11.94
N VAL A 260 -3.73 7.47 -12.75
CA VAL A 260 -3.50 8.85 -13.18
C VAL A 260 -3.76 8.97 -14.68
N ASP A 261 -4.68 9.86 -15.02
CA ASP A 261 -5.00 10.28 -16.37
C ASP A 261 -5.13 11.82 -16.38
N GLY A 262 -4.19 12.49 -17.05
CA GLY A 262 -4.01 13.94 -17.11
C GLY A 262 -2.93 14.51 -16.17
N ALA A 263 -3.03 14.26 -14.86
CA ALA A 263 -2.10 14.84 -13.89
C ALA A 263 -0.66 14.33 -14.10
N TYR A 264 0.33 15.19 -13.83
CA TYR A 264 1.75 14.93 -14.09
C TYR A 264 2.06 14.62 -15.57
N GLY A 265 1.16 14.97 -16.49
CA GLY A 265 1.28 14.66 -17.92
C GLY A 265 1.16 13.18 -18.25
N LEU A 266 0.57 12.38 -17.35
CA LEU A 266 0.36 10.95 -17.56
C LEU A 266 -0.95 10.70 -18.31
N ASP A 267 -0.96 9.64 -19.12
CA ASP A 267 -2.12 9.15 -19.86
C ASP A 267 -2.32 7.68 -19.46
N GLY A 268 -3.21 7.46 -18.50
CA GLY A 268 -3.60 6.17 -17.95
C GLY A 268 -2.46 5.30 -17.38
N LEU A 269 -2.10 5.50 -16.11
CA LEU A 269 -1.15 4.62 -15.41
C LEU A 269 -1.38 4.60 -13.90
N TYR A 270 -1.24 3.44 -13.27
CA TYR A 270 -1.11 3.37 -11.81
C TYR A 270 0.30 3.76 -11.38
N VAL A 271 0.43 4.82 -10.58
CA VAL A 271 1.73 5.30 -10.07
C VAL A 271 1.54 5.94 -8.70
N GLY A 272 2.58 5.92 -7.86
CA GLY A 272 2.58 6.59 -6.56
C GLY A 272 2.44 8.10 -6.69
N VAL A 273 1.30 8.63 -6.25
CA VAL A 273 1.00 10.07 -6.18
C VAL A 273 0.24 10.40 -4.90
N PRO A 274 0.33 11.63 -4.38
CA PRO A 274 -0.53 12.09 -3.30
C PRO A 274 -1.97 12.20 -3.80
N VAL A 275 -2.88 11.57 -3.07
CA VAL A 275 -4.31 11.65 -3.34
C VAL A 275 -5.06 12.16 -2.12
N VAL A 276 -6.19 12.82 -2.36
CA VAL A 276 -7.22 13.02 -1.34
C VAL A 276 -8.06 11.75 -1.30
N LEU A 277 -7.97 11.01 -0.20
CA LEU A 277 -8.69 9.77 0.02
C LEU A 277 -9.84 9.97 1.00
N GLY A 278 -11.07 9.71 0.54
CA GLY A 278 -12.31 9.81 1.30
C GLY A 278 -13.29 8.68 0.94
N ALA A 279 -14.56 8.80 1.33
CA ALA A 279 -15.60 7.82 1.07
C ALA A 279 -15.88 7.62 -0.44
N GLY A 280 -15.50 8.59 -1.29
CA GLY A 280 -15.50 8.44 -2.74
C GLY A 280 -14.42 7.49 -3.28
N GLY A 281 -13.44 7.11 -2.46
CA GLY A 281 -12.17 6.53 -2.93
C GLY A 281 -11.17 7.65 -3.18
N VAL A 282 -10.46 7.60 -4.30
CA VAL A 282 -9.57 8.67 -4.77
C VAL A 282 -10.40 9.84 -5.29
N GLU A 283 -10.53 10.91 -4.50
CA GLU A 283 -11.37 12.06 -4.85
C GLU A 283 -10.61 13.15 -5.60
N ARG A 284 -9.27 13.16 -5.47
CA ARG A 284 -8.38 14.11 -6.15
C ARG A 284 -6.95 13.59 -6.17
N ILE A 285 -6.26 13.77 -7.28
CA ILE A 285 -4.80 13.69 -7.36
C ILE A 285 -4.21 15.07 -7.07
N VAL A 286 -3.26 15.17 -6.14
CA VAL A 286 -2.61 16.43 -5.77
C VAL A 286 -1.37 16.63 -6.64
N GLU A 287 -1.53 17.32 -7.77
CA GLU A 287 -0.40 17.63 -8.64
C GLU A 287 0.47 18.75 -8.06
N ILE A 288 1.75 18.45 -7.83
CA ILE A 288 2.73 19.40 -7.29
C ILE A 288 3.73 19.81 -8.37
N ALA A 289 4.32 20.99 -8.20
CA ALA A 289 5.41 21.45 -9.06
C ALA A 289 6.72 20.70 -8.74
N LEU A 290 7.22 19.95 -9.72
CA LEU A 290 8.53 19.30 -9.68
C LEU A 290 9.60 20.23 -10.25
N ASN A 291 10.75 20.32 -9.59
CA ASN A 291 11.95 20.90 -10.19
C ASN A 291 12.56 19.95 -11.24
N ALA A 292 13.62 20.36 -11.92
CA ALA A 292 14.23 19.57 -13.00
C ALA A 292 14.67 18.18 -12.52
N ASP A 293 15.40 18.09 -11.41
CA ASP A 293 15.90 16.82 -10.88
C ASP A 293 14.75 15.92 -10.39
N GLU A 294 13.76 16.49 -9.70
CA GLU A 294 12.55 15.79 -9.25
C GLU A 294 11.75 15.25 -10.44
N LYS A 295 11.67 16.02 -11.53
CA LYS A 295 11.01 15.61 -12.76
C LYS A 295 11.75 14.48 -13.46
N ASP A 296 13.08 14.57 -13.59
CA ASP A 296 13.88 13.51 -14.22
C ASP A 296 13.78 12.20 -13.43
N MET A 297 13.79 12.26 -12.09
CA MET A 297 13.56 11.09 -11.24
C MET A 297 12.15 10.51 -11.42
N PHE A 298 11.13 11.37 -11.49
CA PHE A 298 9.74 10.94 -11.70
C PHE A 298 9.55 10.30 -13.08
N ASP A 299 10.08 10.89 -14.14
CA ASP A 299 9.99 10.37 -15.50
C ASP A 299 10.71 9.00 -15.60
N HIS A 300 11.86 8.83 -14.95
CA HIS A 300 12.54 7.54 -14.83
C HIS A 300 11.68 6.51 -14.09
N SER A 301 11.05 6.92 -13.00
CA SER A 301 10.16 6.07 -12.21
C SER A 301 8.95 5.58 -13.02
N VAL A 302 8.30 6.50 -13.73
CA VAL A 302 7.18 6.21 -14.63
C VAL A 302 7.60 5.23 -15.73
N ALA A 303 8.78 5.41 -16.32
CA ALA A 303 9.30 4.48 -17.32
C ALA A 303 9.48 3.06 -16.74
N ALA A 304 10.01 2.93 -15.51
CA ALA A 304 10.15 1.64 -14.84
C ALA A 304 8.80 0.95 -14.57
N VAL A 305 7.76 1.74 -14.22
CA VAL A 305 6.39 1.23 -14.06
C VAL A 305 5.80 0.80 -15.40
N ARG A 306 5.99 1.58 -16.47
CA ARG A 306 5.53 1.19 -17.82
C ARG A 306 6.15 -0.13 -18.28
N SER A 307 7.46 -0.31 -18.08
CA SER A 307 8.11 -1.59 -18.39
C SER A 307 7.54 -2.77 -17.59
N LEU A 308 7.08 -2.56 -16.35
CA LEU A 308 6.39 -3.60 -15.59
C LEU A 308 5.04 -3.96 -16.21
N VAL A 309 4.28 -2.96 -16.64
CA VAL A 309 2.98 -3.15 -17.30
C VAL A 309 3.14 -3.89 -18.63
N GLU A 310 4.17 -3.56 -19.41
CA GLU A 310 4.49 -4.29 -20.66
C GLU A 310 4.79 -5.77 -20.40
N VAL A 311 5.50 -6.11 -19.31
CA VAL A 311 5.73 -7.51 -18.93
C VAL A 311 4.41 -8.21 -18.60
N VAL A 312 3.50 -7.56 -17.88
CA VAL A 312 2.15 -8.10 -17.61
C VAL A 312 1.40 -8.38 -18.91
N GLU A 313 1.39 -7.43 -19.85
CA GLU A 313 0.71 -7.57 -21.14
C GLU A 313 1.28 -8.72 -21.97
N ASN A 314 2.61 -8.84 -22.02
CA ASN A 314 3.29 -9.94 -22.69
C ASN A 314 2.95 -11.30 -22.05
N VAL A 315 2.90 -11.38 -20.72
CA VAL A 315 2.53 -12.63 -20.03
C VAL A 315 1.07 -13.01 -20.30
N ARG A 316 0.16 -12.03 -20.37
CA ARG A 316 -1.25 -12.26 -20.69
C ARG A 316 -1.47 -12.69 -22.15
N ALA A 317 -0.74 -12.10 -23.08
CA ALA A 317 -0.84 -12.43 -24.50
C ALA A 317 -0.35 -13.85 -24.85
N ASN A 318 0.51 -14.42 -24.00
CA ASN A 318 1.10 -15.75 -24.18
C ASN A 318 0.32 -16.89 -23.49
N LYS A 319 -0.84 -16.60 -22.88
CA LYS A 319 -1.76 -17.59 -22.29
C LYS A 319 -2.92 -17.90 -23.23
#